data_AF-A0A3D1Q9Y3-F1
#
_entry.id   AF-A0A3D1Q9Y3-F1
#
_cell.length_a   1.000
_cell.length_b   1.000
_cell.length_c   1.000
_cell.angle_alpha   90.00
_cell.angle_beta   90.00
_cell.angle_gamma   90.00
#
_symmetry.space_group_name_H-M   'P 1'
#
loop_
_entity.id
_entity.type
_entity.pdbx_description
1 polymer ?
#
loop_
_entity_poly.entity_id
_entity_poly.type
_entity_poly.pdbx_seq_one_letter_code
_entity_poly.pdbx_strand_id
1 'polypeptide(L)' 'ILKGMTINAAHAVDRAADIGSIEAGKKADLVILDAPNWDYVIYHFGVNHVDKVIKSGRTVVDRGRLV' A
#
# COMPACT_ATOMS: atom_id res chain seq x y z
N ILE A 1 6.20 11.75 1.72
CA ILE A 1 4.92 11.32 1.12
C ILE A 1 4.52 9.93 1.62
N LEU A 2 5.31 8.88 1.36
CA LEU A 2 4.98 7.49 1.74
C LEU A 2 4.57 7.32 3.22
N LYS A 3 5.36 7.82 4.18
CA LYS A 3 4.99 7.76 5.61
C LYS A 3 3.65 8.44 5.91
N GLY A 4 3.37 9.55 5.22
CA GLY A 4 2.14 10.32 5.37
C GLY A 4 0.89 9.52 4.99
N MET A 5 0.98 8.68 3.96
CA MET A 5 -0.13 7.84 3.47
C MET A 5 -0.13 6.40 4.01
N THR A 6 0.75 6.09 4.97
CA THR A 6 0.88 4.77 5.60
C THR A 6 0.87 4.90 7.12
N ILE A 7 2.03 4.87 7.78
CA ILE A 7 2.12 4.81 9.24
C ILE A 7 1.56 6.06 9.93
N ASN A 8 1.81 7.25 9.38
CA ASN A 8 1.27 8.49 9.95
C ASN A 8 -0.25 8.57 9.76
N ALA A 9 -0.79 8.08 8.64
CA ALA A 9 -2.23 7.99 8.42
C ALA A 9 -2.87 7.02 9.43
N ALA A 10 -2.22 5.88 9.71
CA ALA A 10 -2.69 4.94 10.71
C ALA A 10 -2.67 5.54 12.13
N HIS A 11 -1.64 6.31 12.49
CA HIS A 11 -1.60 7.05 13.75
C HIS A 11 -2.72 8.10 13.85
N ALA A 12 -3.01 8.81 12.76
CA ALA A 12 -4.04 9.85 12.74
C ALA A 12 -5.46 9.31 13.04
N VAL A 13 -5.67 8.00 12.92
CA VAL A 13 -6.96 7.33 13.21
C VAL A 13 -6.85 6.28 14.32
N ASP A 14 -5.79 6.31 15.13
CA ASP A 14 -5.55 5.38 16.25
C ASP A 14 -5.52 3.89 15.85
N ARG A 15 -4.95 3.60 14.68
CA ARG A 15 -4.84 2.23 14.13
C ARG A 15 -3.40 1.78 13.86
N ALA A 16 -2.41 2.55 14.29
CA ALA A 16 -0.99 2.23 14.05
C ALA A 16 -0.54 0.91 14.69
N ALA A 17 -1.25 0.39 15.68
CA ALA A 17 -1.00 -0.95 16.23
C ALA A 17 -1.36 -2.08 15.25
N ASP A 18 -2.32 -1.85 14.35
CA ASP A 18 -2.89 -2.89 13.47
C ASP A 18 -2.45 -2.78 12.00
N ILE A 19 -2.26 -1.55 11.50
CA ILE A 19 -2.08 -1.25 10.06
C ILE A 19 -1.08 -0.10 9.84
N GLY A 20 -0.71 0.12 8.57
CA GLY A 20 0.09 1.28 8.15
C GLY A 20 1.60 1.03 8.12
N SER A 21 2.06 -0.15 8.50
CA SER A 21 3.46 -0.59 8.38
C SER A 21 3.55 -2.11 8.22
N ILE A 22 4.71 -2.58 7.76
CA ILE A 22 4.99 -4.00 7.55
C ILE A 22 5.74 -4.52 8.78
N GLU A 23 5.03 -5.12 9.71
CA GLU A 23 5.55 -5.65 10.97
C GLU A 23 4.82 -6.94 11.33
N ALA A 24 5.48 -7.84 12.06
CA ALA A 24 4.85 -9.06 12.54
C ALA A 24 3.65 -8.74 13.45
N GLY A 25 2.53 -9.45 13.27
CA GLY A 25 1.29 -9.23 14.03
C GLY A 25 0.33 -8.19 13.43
N LYS A 26 0.79 -7.33 12.51
CA LYS A 26 -0.09 -6.39 11.80
C LYS A 26 -0.84 -7.06 10.64
N LYS A 27 -1.92 -6.42 10.19
CA LYS A 27 -2.66 -6.90 9.01
C LYS A 27 -1.76 -6.81 7.79
N ALA A 28 -1.74 -7.87 6.98
CA ALA A 28 -1.10 -7.89 5.68
C ALA A 28 -1.92 -7.07 4.66
N ASP A 29 -1.88 -5.75 4.84
CA ASP A 29 -2.44 -4.73 3.96
C ASP A 29 -1.29 -4.14 3.13
N LEU A 30 -1.12 -4.65 1.90
CA LEU A 30 0.03 -4.37 1.04
C LEU A 30 -0.43 -3.95 -0.36
N VAL A 31 0.38 -3.11 -1.01
CA VAL A 31 0.25 -2.76 -2.42
C VAL A 31 1.58 -3.06 -3.10
N ILE A 32 1.51 -3.79 -4.21
CA ILE A 32 2.65 -4.02 -5.11
C ILE A 32 2.44 -3.10 -6.31
N LEU A 33 3.46 -2.31 -6.61
CA LEU A 33 3.46 -1.33 -7.68
C LEU A 33 4.29 -1.86 -8.84
N ASP A 34 3.77 -1.72 -10.06
CA ASP A 34 4.53 -1.93 -11.30
C ASP A 34 5.36 -0.68 -11.58
N ALA A 35 6.44 -0.53 -10.82
CA ALA A 35 7.37 0.59 -10.94
C ALA A 35 8.80 0.13 -10.61
N PRO A 36 9.82 0.64 -11.32
CA PRO A 36 11.21 0.23 -11.09
C PRO A 36 11.79 0.73 -9.76
N ASN A 37 11.23 1.81 -9.21
CA ASN A 37 11.64 2.41 -7.94
C ASN A 37 10.58 3.40 -7.44
N TRP A 38 10.79 3.94 -6.24
CA TRP A 38 9.86 4.89 -5.60
C TRP A 38 9.77 6.24 -6.32
N ASP A 39 10.87 6.74 -6.89
CA ASP A 39 10.88 8.04 -7.58
C ASP A 39 9.96 8.01 -8.80
N TYR A 40 9.94 6.89 -9.54
CA TYR A 40 9.03 6.69 -10.67
C TYR A 40 7.56 6.87 -10.27
N VAL A 41 7.15 6.33 -9.12
CA VAL A 41 5.77 6.44 -8.61
C VAL A 41 5.37 7.89 -8.36
N ILE A 42 6.31 8.72 -7.87
CA ILE A 42 6.04 10.14 -7.56
C ILE A 42 6.07 11.01 -8.81
N TYR A 43 7.01 10.77 -9.73
CA TYR A 43 7.22 11.61 -10.91
C TYR A 43 6.34 11.22 -12.11
N HIS A 44 5.86 9.98 -12.19
CA HIS A 44 4.96 9.52 -13.24
C HIS A 44 3.50 9.66 -12.81
N PHE A 45 3.01 10.89 -12.78
CA PHE A 45 1.65 11.21 -12.35
C PHE A 45 0.60 10.94 -13.45
N GLY A 46 -0.66 10.79 -13.05
CA GLY A 46 -1.79 10.65 -13.98
C GLY A 46 -2.11 9.23 -14.43
N VAL A 47 -1.43 8.22 -13.89
CA VAL A 47 -1.67 6.79 -14.18
C VAL A 47 -1.86 5.99 -12.89
N ASN A 48 -2.33 4.76 -13.02
CA ASN A 48 -2.41 3.80 -11.92
C ASN A 48 -1.23 2.81 -11.98
N HIS A 49 -0.33 2.88 -11.00
CA HIS A 49 0.83 1.99 -10.88
C HIS A 49 0.53 0.67 -10.14
N VAL A 50 -0.69 0.44 -9.68
CA VAL A 50 -1.04 -0.73 -8.87
C VAL A 50 -1.09 -2.00 -9.73
N ASP A 51 -0.23 -2.98 -9.41
CA ASP A 51 -0.32 -4.33 -9.95
C ASP A 51 -1.18 -5.24 -9.06
N LYS A 52 -0.85 -5.32 -7.76
CA LYS A 52 -1.53 -6.21 -6.81
C LYS A 52 -1.86 -5.49 -5.51
N VAL A 53 -3.04 -5.80 -4.95
CA VAL A 53 -3.45 -5.35 -3.61
C VAL A 53 -3.75 -6.57 -2.76
N ILE A 54 -3.13 -6.63 -1.60
CA ILE A 54 -3.38 -7.64 -0.57
C ILE A 54 -4.05 -6.92 0.59
N LYS A 55 -5.25 -7.36 0.97
CA LYS A 55 -6.00 -6.82 2.09
C LYS A 55 -6.24 -7.90 3.13
N SER A 56 -5.67 -7.71 4.33
CA SER A 56 -5.75 -8.66 5.44
C SER A 56 -5.35 -10.08 5.00
N GLY A 57 -4.26 -10.18 4.23
CA GLY A 57 -3.71 -11.44 3.74
C GLY A 57 -4.41 -12.04 2.51
N ARG A 58 -5.45 -11.39 1.97
CA ARG A 58 -6.15 -11.84 0.77
C ARG A 58 -5.84 -10.94 -0.42
N THR A 59 -5.48 -11.53 -1.55
CA THR A 59 -5.37 -10.78 -2.81
C THR A 59 -6.77 -10.34 -3.25
N VAL A 60 -6.94 -9.03 -3.45
CA VAL A 60 -8.21 -8.40 -3.89
C VAL A 60 -8.06 -7.64 -5.21
N VAL A 61 -6.82 -7.40 -5.64
CA VAL A 61 -6.48 -6.91 -6.98
C VAL A 61 -5.32 -7.76 -7.48
N ASP A 62 -5.40 -8.20 -8.73
CA ASP A 62 -4.33 -8.87 -9.47
C ASP A 62 -4.19 -8.29 -10.87
N ARG A 63 -2.97 -7.96 -11.30
CA ARG A 63 -2.67 -7.32 -12.59
C ARG A 63 -3.54 -6.08 -12.86
N GLY A 64 -3.73 -5.25 -11.84
CA GLY A 64 -4.52 -4.02 -11.89
C GLY A 64 -6.04 -4.23 -11.98
N ARG A 65 -6.55 -5.47 -11.80
CA ARG A 65 -7.98 -5.80 -11.85
C ARG A 65 -8.47 -6.37 -10.53
N LEU A 66 -9.69 -6.04 -10.13
CA LEU A 66 -10.34 -6.63 -8.96
C LEU A 66 -10.53 -8.14 -9.17
N VAL A 67 -10.34 -8.92 -8.10
CA VAL A 67 -10.53 -10.38 -8.06
C VAL A 67 -11.43 -10.80 -6.92
#